data_AF-A0A3A8P598-F1
#
_entry.id   AF-A0A3A8P598-F1
#
_cell.length_a   1.000
_cell.length_b   1.000
_cell.length_c   1.000
_cell.angle_alpha   90.00
_cell.angle_beta   90.00
_cell.angle_gamma   90.00
#
_symmetry.space_group_name_H-M   'P 1'
#
loop_
_entity.id
_entity.type
_entity.pdbx_description
1 polymer ?
#
loop_
_entity_poly.entity_id
_entity_poly.type
_entity_poly.pdbx_seq_one_letter_code
_entity_poly.pdbx_strand_id
1 'polypeptide(L)'
;MDSNKPVTAAQKALGDFAPKLVELTDDVLFGDVWERPELSKRDRSLITCAALVATGKTEQLSFHFPKAIENGVKQAELVELITHLAFYVGWPSAMSAISRAKELFGEKQP
;
A
#
# COMPACT_ATOMS: atom_id res chain seq x y z
N MET A 1 -24.59 13.23 3.36
CA MET A 1 -23.59 12.73 2.40
C MET A 1 -23.38 13.82 1.39
N ASP A 2 -22.21 14.47 1.41
CA ASP A 2 -21.86 15.45 0.39
C ASP A 2 -21.82 14.78 -0.98
N SER A 3 -22.73 15.19 -1.86
CA SER A 3 -22.93 14.65 -3.21
C SER A 3 -21.80 14.99 -4.20
N ASN A 4 -20.65 15.48 -3.70
CA ASN A 4 -19.58 16.03 -4.52
C ASN A 4 -18.18 15.39 -4.27
N LYS A 5 -18.10 14.32 -3.46
CA LYS A 5 -16.85 13.56 -3.34
C LYS A 5 -16.62 12.73 -4.62
N PRO A 6 -15.43 12.80 -5.24
CA PRO A 6 -15.12 11.94 -6.38
C PRO A 6 -15.20 10.47 -5.98
N VAL A 7 -15.82 9.66 -6.84
CA VAL A 7 -16.00 8.23 -6.59
C VAL A 7 -14.65 7.53 -6.54
N THR A 8 -14.31 6.98 -5.38
CA THR A 8 -13.05 6.26 -5.14
C THR A 8 -13.00 4.92 -5.89
N ALA A 9 -11.80 4.36 -6.04
CA ALA A 9 -11.65 3.03 -6.64
C ALA A 9 -12.37 1.95 -5.81
N ALA A 10 -12.38 2.08 -4.48
CA ALA A 10 -13.11 1.20 -3.58
C ALA A 10 -14.62 1.29 -3.81
N GLN A 11 -15.18 2.50 -3.98
CA GLN A 11 -16.60 2.69 -4.27
C GLN A 11 -17.02 2.06 -5.60
N LYS A 12 -16.19 2.17 -6.64
CA LYS A 12 -16.47 1.51 -7.94
C LYS A 12 -16.44 -0.01 -7.85
N ALA A 13 -15.51 -0.56 -7.07
CA ALA A 13 -15.29 -2.00 -7.01
C ALA A 13 -16.27 -2.72 -6.08
N LEU A 14 -16.62 -2.10 -4.95
CA LEU A 14 -17.29 -2.77 -3.83
C LEU A 14 -18.45 -1.98 -3.24
N GLY A 15 -18.75 -0.77 -3.73
CA GLY A 15 -19.76 0.12 -3.14
C GLY A 15 -21.17 -0.50 -3.06
N ASP A 16 -21.57 -1.24 -4.10
CA ASP A 16 -22.90 -1.89 -4.14
C ASP A 16 -22.96 -3.16 -3.27
N PHE A 17 -21.82 -3.80 -3.01
CA PHE A 17 -21.74 -5.07 -2.29
C PHE A 17 -21.44 -4.91 -0.80
N ALA A 18 -20.53 -3.99 -0.46
CA ALA A 18 -20.06 -3.75 0.90
C ALA A 18 -19.96 -2.24 1.21
N PRO A 19 -21.08 -1.50 1.16
CA PRO A 19 -21.09 -0.04 1.24
C PRO A 19 -20.44 0.50 2.52
N LYS A 20 -20.65 -0.14 3.67
CA LYS A 20 -20.06 0.32 4.93
C LYS A 20 -18.54 0.14 4.97
N LEU A 21 -18.01 -0.91 4.34
CA LEU A 21 -16.56 -1.12 4.27
C LEU A 21 -15.91 -0.02 3.42
N VAL A 22 -16.55 0.35 2.31
CA VAL A 22 -16.06 1.46 1.48
C VAL A 22 -16.14 2.79 2.22
N GLU A 23 -17.26 3.08 2.89
CA GLU A 23 -17.40 4.29 3.72
C GLU A 23 -16.27 4.40 4.75
N LEU A 24 -15.96 3.33 5.48
CA LEU A 24 -14.86 3.32 6.45
C LEU A 24 -13.48 3.46 5.79
N THR A 25 -13.31 2.92 4.59
CA THR A 25 -12.07 3.06 3.80
C THR A 25 -11.85 4.52 3.40
N ASP A 26 -12.91 5.18 2.94
CA ASP A 26 -12.82 6.55 2.42
C ASP A 26 -12.76 7.57 3.56
N ASP A 27 -13.62 7.46 4.57
CA ASP A 27 -13.76 8.50 5.60
C ASP A 27 -12.81 8.29 6.78
N VAL A 28 -12.61 7.05 7.25
CA VAL A 28 -11.80 6.79 8.45
C VAL A 28 -10.35 6.45 8.09
N LEU A 29 -10.13 5.50 7.19
CA LEU A 29 -8.77 5.11 6.83
C LEU A 29 -8.07 6.24 6.08
N PHE A 30 -8.51 6.57 4.86
CA PHE A 30 -7.83 7.58 4.04
C PHE A 30 -8.22 9.02 4.40
N GLY A 31 -9.44 9.25 4.88
CA GLY A 31 -9.94 10.58 5.25
C GLY A 31 -9.48 11.11 6.61
N ASP A 32 -9.04 10.24 7.52
CA ASP A 32 -8.56 10.63 8.86
C ASP A 32 -7.16 10.04 9.15
N VAL A 33 -7.05 8.72 9.33
CA VAL A 33 -5.82 8.10 9.84
C VAL A 33 -4.60 8.38 8.97
N TRP A 34 -4.74 8.42 7.64
CA TRP A 34 -3.66 8.76 6.70
C TRP A 34 -3.31 10.25 6.64
N GLU A 35 -4.19 11.14 7.11
CA GLU A 35 -4.01 12.60 7.09
C GLU A 35 -3.48 13.16 8.41
N ARG A 36 -3.45 12.35 9.47
CA ARG A 36 -2.93 12.73 10.78
C ARG A 36 -1.47 13.24 10.72
N PRO A 37 -1.16 14.45 11.24
CA PRO A 37 0.06 15.18 10.94
C PRO A 37 1.32 14.66 11.65
N GLU A 38 1.17 13.84 12.70
CA GLU A 38 2.31 13.41 13.52
C GLU A 38 3.23 12.42 12.81
N LEU A 39 2.78 11.82 11.71
CA LEU A 39 3.59 10.94 10.87
C LEU A 39 3.33 11.25 9.40
N SER A 40 4.41 11.50 8.66
CA SER A 40 4.34 11.87 7.25
C SER A 40 3.69 10.77 6.41
N LYS A 41 3.05 11.14 5.29
CA LYS A 41 2.52 10.15 4.33
C LYS A 41 3.61 9.22 3.79
N ARG A 42 4.84 9.74 3.63
CA ARG A 42 6.01 8.95 3.26
C ARG A 42 6.25 7.81 4.25
N ASP A 43 6.34 8.14 5.53
CA ASP A 43 6.68 7.16 6.56
C ASP A 43 5.51 6.23 6.86
N ARG A 44 4.26 6.73 6.80
CA ARG A 44 3.05 5.90 6.83
C ARG A 44 3.07 4.84 5.73
N SER A 45 3.36 5.26 4.50
CA SER A 45 3.51 4.33 3.38
C SER A 45 4.58 3.27 3.61
N LEU A 46 5.74 3.67 4.13
CA LEU A 46 6.83 2.74 4.44
C LEU A 46 6.41 1.70 5.48
N ILE A 47 5.76 2.14 6.56
CA ILE A 47 5.24 1.25 7.62
C ILE A 47 4.13 0.33 7.07
N THR A 48 3.20 0.85 6.28
CA THR A 48 2.15 0.02 5.66
C THR A 48 2.76 -1.05 4.77
N CYS A 49 3.75 -0.70 3.94
CA CYS A 49 4.45 -1.68 3.11
C CYS A 49 5.14 -2.74 3.97
N ALA A 50 5.85 -2.34 5.04
CA ALA A 50 6.48 -3.29 5.96
C ALA A 50 5.46 -4.25 6.60
N ALA A 51 4.32 -3.74 7.06
CA ALA A 51 3.27 -4.55 7.67
C ALA A 51 2.66 -5.55 6.68
N LEU A 52 2.44 -5.15 5.42
CA LEU A 52 1.90 -6.02 4.38
C LEU A 52 2.89 -7.13 4.01
N VAL A 53 4.18 -6.82 3.93
CA VAL A 53 5.25 -7.83 3.73
C VAL A 53 5.29 -8.79 4.92
N ALA A 54 5.31 -8.26 6.14
CA ALA A 54 5.38 -9.05 7.36
C ALA A 54 4.19 -10.01 7.55
N THR A 55 3.01 -9.64 7.08
CA THR A 55 1.78 -10.43 7.21
C THR A 55 1.43 -11.25 5.96
N GLY A 56 2.32 -11.28 4.97
CA GLY A 56 2.14 -12.04 3.74
C GLY A 56 0.99 -11.54 2.86
N LYS A 57 0.54 -10.28 3.02
CA LYS A 57 -0.58 -9.68 2.27
C LYS A 57 -0.10 -9.05 0.96
N THR A 58 0.63 -9.82 0.17
CA THR A 58 1.30 -9.37 -1.05
C THR A 58 0.35 -8.86 -2.12
N GLU A 59 -0.90 -9.35 -2.12
CA GLU A 59 -2.01 -8.86 -2.98
C GLU A 59 -2.15 -7.33 -2.92
N GLN A 60 -1.99 -6.76 -1.71
CA GLN A 60 -2.21 -5.33 -1.44
C GLN A 60 -1.02 -4.46 -1.84
N LEU A 61 0.15 -5.06 -2.08
CA LEU A 61 1.37 -4.33 -2.46
C LEU A 61 1.26 -3.69 -3.85
N SER A 62 0.38 -4.20 -4.73
CA SER A 62 0.09 -3.58 -6.02
C SER A 62 -0.47 -2.16 -5.91
N PHE A 63 -1.17 -1.85 -4.81
CA PHE A 63 -1.63 -0.51 -4.52
C PHE A 63 -0.62 0.27 -3.67
N HIS A 64 -0.09 -0.35 -2.62
CA HIS A 64 0.70 0.36 -1.63
C HIS A 64 2.13 0.69 -2.06
N PHE A 65 2.78 -0.11 -2.93
CA PHE A 65 4.10 0.25 -3.43
C PHE A 65 4.08 1.50 -4.33
N PRO A 66 3.22 1.61 -5.36
CA PRO A 66 3.11 2.86 -6.13
C PRO A 66 2.72 4.05 -5.24
N LYS A 67 1.81 3.85 -4.29
CA LYS A 67 1.41 4.92 -3.36
C LYS A 67 2.57 5.38 -2.47
N ALA A 68 3.44 4.46 -2.04
CA ALA A 68 4.64 4.80 -1.29
C ALA A 68 5.59 5.69 -2.11
N ILE A 69 5.76 5.38 -3.39
CA ILE A 69 6.57 6.19 -4.30
C ILE A 69 5.97 7.58 -4.52
N GLU A 70 4.65 7.67 -4.77
CA GLU A 70 3.93 8.93 -4.86
C GLU A 70 4.12 9.80 -3.60
N ASN A 71 4.13 9.16 -2.43
CA ASN A 71 4.36 9.81 -1.14
C ASN A 71 5.84 10.10 -0.83
N GLY A 72 6.78 9.79 -1.73
CA GLY A 72 8.20 10.15 -1.61
C GLY A 72 9.15 9.06 -1.11
N VAL A 73 8.72 7.80 -1.03
CA VAL A 73 9.62 6.65 -0.80
C VAL A 73 10.31 6.31 -2.13
N LYS A 74 11.62 6.05 -2.10
CA LYS A 74 12.36 5.65 -3.31
C LYS A 74 12.17 4.15 -3.56
N GLN A 75 12.16 3.73 -4.84
CA GLN A 75 12.14 2.31 -5.19
C GLN A 75 13.26 1.53 -4.50
N ALA A 76 14.47 2.10 -4.44
CA ALA A 76 15.61 1.49 -3.74
C ALA A 76 15.33 1.29 -2.23
N GLU A 77 14.60 2.20 -1.58
CA GLU A 77 14.22 2.06 -0.17
C GLU A 77 13.18 0.96 0.05
N LEU A 78 12.25 0.74 -0.91
CA LEU A 78 11.32 -0.39 -0.86
C LEU A 78 12.03 -1.73 -1.05
N VAL A 79 13.01 -1.80 -1.96
CA VAL A 79 13.85 -2.99 -2.14
C VAL A 79 14.63 -3.28 -0.86
N GLU A 80 15.28 -2.28 -0.27
CA GLU A 80 16.00 -2.43 1.00
C GLU A 80 15.09 -2.80 2.17
N LEU A 81 13.88 -2.23 2.25
CA LEU A 81 12.88 -2.62 3.26
C LEU A 81 12.56 -4.12 3.16
N ILE A 82 12.35 -4.64 1.95
CA ILE A 82 12.03 -6.06 1.74
C ILE A 82 13.23 -6.94 2.10
N THR A 83 14.44 -6.55 1.67
CA THR A 83 15.69 -7.23 2.02
C THR A 83 15.91 -7.28 3.53
N HIS A 84 15.70 -6.16 4.22
CA HIS A 84 15.83 -6.08 5.67
C HIS A 84 14.81 -6.98 6.36
N LEU A 85 13.55 -6.97 5.90
CA LEU A 85 12.49 -7.78 6.47
C LEU A 85 12.69 -9.28 6.27
N ALA A 86 13.45 -9.72 5.26
CA ALA A 86 13.76 -11.14 5.06
C ALA A 86 14.35 -11.80 6.33
N PHE A 87 15.08 -11.03 7.14
CA PHE A 87 15.67 -11.49 8.41
C PHE A 87 14.67 -11.54 9.57
N TYR A 88 13.60 -10.74 9.54
CA TYR A 88 12.63 -10.65 10.64
C TYR A 88 11.35 -11.44 10.39
N VAL A 89 10.96 -11.61 9.13
CA VAL A 89 9.67 -12.21 8.75
C VAL A 89 9.83 -13.42 7.82
N GLY A 90 11.08 -13.83 7.59
CA GLY A 90 11.44 -15.01 6.81
C GLY A 90 11.57 -14.76 5.31
N TRP A 91 12.42 -15.58 4.69
CA TRP A 91 12.71 -15.53 3.25
C TRP A 91 11.49 -15.67 2.33
N PRO A 92 10.49 -16.54 2.62
CA PRO A 92 9.31 -16.66 1.76
C PRO A 92 8.53 -15.36 1.60
N SER A 93 8.27 -14.65 2.71
CA SER A 93 7.56 -13.37 2.70
C SER A 93 8.30 -12.32 1.88
N ALA A 94 9.63 -12.23 2.05
CA ALA A 94 10.46 -11.32 1.27
C ALA A 94 10.49 -11.67 -0.23
N MET A 95 10.60 -12.96 -0.57
CA MET A 95 10.62 -13.42 -1.97
C MET A 95 9.29 -13.15 -2.69
N SER A 96 8.16 -13.34 -2.02
CA SER A 96 6.85 -12.99 -2.58
C SER A 96 6.69 -11.48 -2.77
N ALA A 97 7.16 -10.68 -1.80
CA ALA A 97 7.10 -9.22 -1.89
C ALA A 97 8.01 -8.65 -2.99
N ILE A 98 9.25 -9.13 -3.10
CA ILE A 98 10.19 -8.62 -4.10
C ILE A 98 9.78 -9.02 -5.52
N SER A 99 9.17 -10.20 -5.69
CA SER A 99 8.57 -10.61 -6.97
C SER A 99 7.49 -9.62 -7.40
N ARG A 100 6.61 -9.22 -6.48
CA ARG A 100 5.59 -8.18 -6.76
C ARG A 100 6.21 -6.81 -7.05
N ALA A 101 7.26 -6.42 -6.33
CA ALA A 101 7.97 -5.17 -6.62
C ALA A 101 8.60 -5.18 -8.03
N LYS A 102 9.17 -6.32 -8.45
CA LYS A 102 9.72 -6.51 -9.79
C LYS A 102 8.63 -6.44 -10.87
N GLU A 103 7.45 -7.01 -10.65
CA GLU A 103 6.32 -6.91 -11.59
C GLU A 103 5.87 -5.46 -11.83
N LEU A 104 5.90 -4.63 -10.78
CA LEU A 104 5.42 -3.24 -10.84
C LEU A 104 6.48 -2.26 -11.37
N PHE A 105 7.75 -2.48 -11.03
CA PHE A 105 8.83 -1.51 -11.26
C PHE A 105 9.99 -2.04 -12.09
N GLY A 106 10.01 -3.33 -12.39
CA GLY A 106 11.00 -3.89 -13.30
C GLY A 106 10.84 -3.30 -14.68
N GLU A 107 11.97 -3.01 -15.34
CA GLU A 107 11.93 -2.70 -16.76
C GLU A 107 11.28 -3.88 -17.50
N LYS A 108 10.29 -3.59 -18.35
CA LYS A 108 9.81 -4.59 -19.30
C LYS A 108 10.99 -4.91 -20.22
N GLN A 109 11.46 -6.16 -20.18
CA GLN A 109 12.39 -6.62 -21.20
C GLN A 109 11.74 -6.40 -22.59
N PRO A 110 12.51 -5.93 -23.59
CA PRO A 110 12.01 -5.77 -24.95
C PRO A 110 11.51 -7.08 -25.54
#